data_AF-A0A4P5WEY3-F1
#
_entry.id   AF-A0A4P5WEY3-F1
#
_cell.length_a   1.000
_cell.length_b   1.000
_cell.length_c   1.000
_cell.angle_alpha   90.00
_cell.angle_beta   90.00
_cell.angle_gamma   90.00
#
_symmetry.space_group_name_H-M   'P 1'
#
loop_
_entity.id
_entity.type
_entity.pdbx_description
1 polymer ?
#
loop_
_entity_poly.entity_id
_entity_poly.type
_entity_poly.pdbx_seq_one_letter_code
_entity_poly.pdbx_strand_id
1 'polypeptide(L)'
;MRNHALMACAILVLPFAALSAQRGGRGGSTPSGEAPPRAVRPATASQLEDLNPARMLVDKRKKLSLADSQLSQMKALEKKITDRNAAIIAQYDSVRGEMRFGNVAPVPGSMGASMGAAGGRNRNASSGSGSTMQTPEAAAKMREQTIALRVIAMQIRERRPADLAEALALLTPEQQKRAEEFVKEQEDEVDRLISAGGRGG
;
A
#
# COMPACT_ATOMS: atom_id res chain seq x y z
N MET A 1 0.84 -54.16 -17.37
CA MET A 1 2.04 -53.40 -16.94
C MET A 1 1.58 -52.06 -16.38
N ARG A 2 1.88 -51.81 -15.08
CA ARG A 2 2.00 -50.50 -14.38
C ARG A 2 0.72 -49.65 -14.33
N ASN A 3 -0.17 -49.84 -13.34
CA ASN A 3 -0.12 -49.29 -11.96
C ASN A 3 0.24 -47.80 -11.88
N HIS A 4 -0.77 -46.93 -11.77
CA HIS A 4 -0.62 -45.62 -11.12
C HIS A 4 -1.48 -45.59 -9.86
N ALA A 5 -0.77 -45.71 -8.75
CA ALA A 5 -1.28 -45.72 -7.40
C ALA A 5 -1.76 -44.34 -6.98
N LEU A 6 -2.84 -44.37 -6.19
CA LEU A 6 -3.22 -43.38 -5.18
C LEU A 6 -1.99 -42.81 -4.47
N MET A 7 -1.88 -41.48 -4.36
CA MET A 7 -1.23 -40.85 -3.22
C MET A 7 -2.02 -39.65 -2.75
N ALA A 8 -2.59 -39.84 -1.56
CA ALA A 8 -3.36 -38.89 -0.78
C ALA A 8 -2.51 -37.67 -0.40
N CYS A 9 -3.05 -36.47 -0.59
CA CYS A 9 -2.54 -35.26 0.05
C CYS A 9 -2.81 -35.34 1.56
N ALA A 10 -1.81 -35.78 2.32
CA ALA A 10 -1.81 -35.63 3.76
C ALA A 10 -1.61 -34.15 4.11
N ILE A 11 -2.68 -33.53 4.58
CA ILE A 11 -2.69 -32.20 5.18
C ILE A 11 -1.97 -32.28 6.54
N LEU A 12 -0.75 -31.76 6.61
CA LEU A 12 -0.04 -31.53 7.87
C LEU A 12 -0.50 -30.18 8.46
N VAL A 13 -1.52 -30.22 9.31
CA VAL A 13 -1.82 -29.14 10.26
C VAL A 13 -0.79 -29.22 11.38
N LEU A 14 0.10 -28.23 11.47
CA LEU A 14 0.93 -28.01 12.65
C LEU A 14 0.26 -26.94 13.55
N PRO A 15 -0.05 -27.23 14.81
CA PRO A 15 -0.50 -26.23 15.77
C PRO A 15 0.72 -25.49 16.34
N PHE A 16 0.92 -24.24 15.95
CA PHE A 16 1.85 -23.34 16.62
C PHE A 16 1.15 -22.80 17.87
N ALA A 17 1.37 -23.45 19.01
CA ALA A 17 0.94 -22.95 20.31
C ALA A 17 2.10 -23.00 21.32
N ALA A 18 2.28 -21.84 21.96
CA ALA A 18 2.98 -21.60 23.22
C ALA A 18 4.52 -21.71 23.25
N LEU A 19 5.17 -20.56 23.05
CA LEU A 19 6.37 -20.23 23.83
C LEU A 19 6.26 -18.78 24.33
N SER A 20 5.48 -18.59 25.38
CA SER A 20 5.46 -17.36 26.18
C SER A 20 6.10 -17.63 27.53
N ALA A 21 7.41 -17.46 27.61
CA ALA A 21 8.14 -17.33 28.87
C ALA A 21 9.53 -16.70 28.62
N GLN A 22 9.61 -15.37 28.60
CA GLN A 22 10.86 -14.69 28.95
C GLN A 22 10.63 -13.67 30.06
N ARG A 23 11.35 -13.97 31.13
CA ARG A 23 11.49 -13.29 32.40
C ARG A 23 12.49 -12.13 32.28
N GLY A 24 12.28 -11.09 33.08
CA GLY A 24 13.20 -9.96 33.30
C GLY A 24 12.84 -8.77 32.42
N GLY A 25 12.73 -7.54 32.89
CA GLY A 25 13.20 -6.93 34.12
C GLY A 25 13.47 -5.45 33.83
N ARG A 26 12.92 -4.57 34.65
CA ARG A 26 13.55 -3.33 35.14
C ARG A 26 14.16 -2.34 34.11
N GLY A 27 13.50 -1.19 34.01
CA GLY A 27 14.13 0.10 34.32
C GLY A 27 14.70 0.91 33.15
N GLY A 28 14.32 2.19 33.13
CA GLY A 28 14.95 3.26 32.34
C GLY A 28 14.67 3.13 30.84
N SER A 29 14.36 4.16 30.08
CA SER A 29 14.58 5.58 30.23
C SER A 29 13.62 6.20 29.23
N THR A 30 12.90 7.26 29.58
CA THR A 30 12.18 8.08 28.59
C THR A 30 13.20 8.61 27.58
N PRO A 31 13.16 8.22 26.30
CA PRO A 31 13.91 8.93 25.29
C PRO A 31 13.15 10.21 24.99
N SER A 32 13.51 11.29 25.69
CA SER A 32 13.21 12.65 25.24
C SER A 32 13.86 12.84 23.88
N GLY A 33 13.04 12.96 22.85
CA GLY A 33 13.48 13.11 21.47
C GLY A 33 12.66 12.27 20.49
N GLU A 34 11.37 12.06 20.75
CA GLU A 34 10.48 11.50 19.75
C GLU A 34 10.29 12.57 18.66
N ALA A 35 11.02 12.38 17.54
CA ALA A 35 10.71 13.09 16.31
C ALA A 35 9.19 12.97 16.09
N PRO A 36 8.50 14.05 15.69
CA PRO A 36 7.06 13.99 15.48
C PRO A 36 6.77 12.76 14.63
N PRO A 37 5.81 11.89 15.04
CA PRO A 37 5.54 10.66 14.33
C PRO A 37 5.41 11.03 12.86
N ARG A 38 6.29 10.49 12.02
CA ARG A 38 6.26 10.79 10.58
C ARG A 38 4.82 10.54 10.17
N ALA A 39 4.12 11.60 9.78
CA ALA A 39 2.75 11.50 9.34
C ALA A 39 2.74 10.42 8.26
N VAL A 40 2.19 9.25 8.59
CA VAL A 40 2.13 8.13 7.67
C VAL A 40 1.22 8.61 6.56
N ARG A 41 1.82 9.01 5.45
CA ARG A 41 1.06 9.45 4.30
C ARG A 41 0.44 8.20 3.71
N PRO A 42 -0.90 8.12 3.61
CA PRO A 42 -1.52 7.02 2.91
C PRO A 42 -1.01 6.97 1.47
N ALA A 43 -0.87 5.74 0.96
CA ALA A 43 -0.44 5.47 -0.41
C ALA A 43 -1.25 6.29 -1.42
N THR A 44 -0.71 6.56 -2.60
CA THR A 44 -1.49 7.18 -3.69
C THR A 44 -2.30 6.12 -4.44
N ALA A 45 -3.36 6.55 -5.14
CA ALA A 45 -4.07 5.69 -6.10
C ALA A 45 -3.09 5.03 -7.10
N SER A 46 -2.13 5.80 -7.63
CA SER A 46 -1.11 5.29 -8.53
C SER A 46 -0.24 4.19 -7.91
N GLN A 47 0.13 4.33 -6.63
CA GLN A 47 0.90 3.30 -5.92
C GLN A 47 0.10 2.02 -5.75
N LEU A 48 -1.22 2.11 -5.56
CA LEU A 48 -2.10 0.93 -5.51
C LEU A 48 -2.30 0.28 -6.88
N GLU A 49 -2.32 1.07 -7.96
CA GLU A 49 -2.34 0.55 -9.34
C GLU A 49 -1.05 -0.19 -9.70
N ASP A 50 0.10 0.30 -9.22
CA ASP A 50 1.41 -0.32 -9.43
C ASP A 50 1.53 -1.69 -8.72
N LEU A 51 0.62 -2.01 -7.79
CA LEU A 51 0.50 -3.34 -7.16
C LEU A 51 -0.17 -4.38 -8.07
N ASN A 52 -0.44 -4.06 -9.33
CA ASN A 52 -0.94 -5.04 -10.30
C ASN A 52 0.15 -6.09 -10.61
N PRO A 53 -0.10 -7.39 -10.38
CA PRO A 53 0.90 -8.43 -10.62
C PRO A 53 1.23 -8.60 -12.11
N ALA A 54 0.26 -8.39 -13.01
CA ALA A 54 0.51 -8.49 -14.45
C ALA A 54 1.40 -7.35 -14.95
N ARG A 55 1.23 -6.13 -14.43
CA ARG A 55 2.09 -4.99 -14.77
C ARG A 55 3.55 -5.23 -14.37
N MET A 56 3.77 -5.76 -13.17
CA MET A 56 5.11 -6.16 -12.73
C MET A 56 5.75 -7.15 -13.71
N LEU A 57 5.03 -8.18 -14.16
CA LEU A 57 5.55 -9.16 -15.10
C LEU A 57 5.83 -8.55 -16.48
N VAL A 58 5.00 -7.61 -16.95
CA VAL A 58 5.23 -6.82 -18.17
C VAL A 58 6.51 -5.99 -18.07
N ASP A 59 6.76 -5.37 -16.92
CA ASP A 59 7.97 -4.57 -16.68
C ASP A 59 9.23 -5.45 -16.63
N LYS A 60 9.12 -6.65 -16.05
CA LYS A 60 10.21 -7.63 -15.97
C LYS A 60 10.31 -8.51 -17.23
N ARG A 61 9.62 -8.19 -18.33
CA ARG A 61 9.55 -9.01 -19.57
C ARG A 61 10.91 -9.48 -20.09
N LYS A 62 11.93 -8.62 -20.02
CA LYS A 62 13.29 -8.94 -20.48
C LYS A 62 13.98 -9.95 -19.57
N LYS A 63 13.78 -9.84 -18.25
CA LYS A 63 14.35 -10.74 -17.24
C LYS A 63 13.69 -12.12 -17.26
N LEU A 64 12.39 -12.16 -17.59
CA LEU A 64 11.60 -13.39 -17.71
C LEU A 64 11.65 -14.00 -19.12
N SER A 65 12.27 -13.32 -20.09
CA SER A 65 12.29 -13.75 -21.49
C SER A 65 10.89 -14.09 -22.02
N LEU A 66 9.93 -13.18 -21.81
CA LEU A 66 8.55 -13.36 -22.27
C LEU A 66 8.47 -13.29 -23.80
N ALA A 67 7.75 -14.23 -24.41
CA ALA A 67 7.40 -14.14 -25.83
C ALA A 67 6.40 -13.01 -26.08
N ASP A 68 6.36 -12.46 -27.30
CA ASP A 68 5.45 -11.36 -27.64
C ASP A 68 3.97 -11.73 -27.47
N SER A 69 3.62 -12.99 -27.71
CA SER A 69 2.27 -13.53 -27.45
C SER A 69 1.92 -13.49 -25.97
N GLN A 70 2.82 -13.94 -25.10
CA GLN A 70 2.66 -13.89 -23.63
C GLN A 70 2.58 -12.45 -23.15
N LEU A 71 3.41 -11.55 -23.69
CA LEU A 71 3.40 -10.13 -23.36
C LEU A 71 2.06 -9.47 -23.71
N SER A 72 1.49 -9.80 -24.87
CA SER A 72 0.18 -9.30 -25.28
C SER A 72 -0.93 -9.79 -24.34
N GLN A 73 -0.91 -11.08 -23.97
CA GLN A 73 -1.87 -11.64 -23.01
C GLN A 73 -1.73 -11.01 -21.63
N MET A 74 -0.49 -10.79 -21.18
CA MET A 74 -0.21 -10.15 -19.89
C MET A 74 -0.70 -8.70 -19.84
N LYS A 75 -0.54 -7.92 -20.93
CA LYS A 75 -1.07 -6.55 -21.02
C LYS A 75 -2.61 -6.51 -21.04
N ALA A 76 -3.24 -7.50 -21.69
CA ALA A 76 -4.70 -7.62 -21.64
C ALA A 76 -5.17 -7.94 -20.21
N LEU A 77 -4.46 -8.83 -19.51
CA LEU A 77 -4.72 -9.17 -18.12
C LEU A 77 -4.49 -7.96 -17.19
N GLU A 78 -3.40 -7.22 -17.38
CA GLU A 78 -3.10 -5.98 -16.68
C GLU A 78 -4.28 -5.02 -16.74
N LYS A 79 -4.76 -4.72 -17.95
CA LYS A 79 -5.93 -3.85 -18.14
C LYS A 79 -7.17 -4.41 -17.43
N LYS A 80 -7.44 -5.71 -17.56
CA LYS A 80 -8.59 -6.37 -16.92
C LYS A 80 -8.53 -6.28 -15.39
N ILE A 81 -7.34 -6.36 -14.79
CA ILE A 81 -7.15 -6.22 -13.33
C ILE A 81 -7.36 -4.76 -12.92
N THR A 82 -6.78 -3.81 -13.66
CA THR A 82 -6.96 -2.38 -13.40
C THR A 82 -8.43 -1.97 -13.49
N ASP A 83 -9.15 -2.40 -14.53
CA ASP A 83 -10.58 -2.11 -14.71
C ASP A 83 -11.42 -2.69 -13.56
N ARG A 84 -11.09 -3.91 -13.09
CA ARG A 84 -11.75 -4.56 -11.93
C ARG A 84 -11.52 -3.81 -10.62
N ASN A 85 -10.34 -3.23 -10.45
CA ASN A 85 -9.94 -2.53 -9.23
C ASN A 85 -10.24 -1.02 -9.28
N ALA A 86 -10.66 -0.48 -10.43
CA ALA A 86 -10.93 0.94 -10.62
C ALA A 86 -11.93 1.50 -9.59
N ALA A 87 -12.99 0.77 -9.27
CA ALA A 87 -13.96 1.18 -8.25
C ALA A 87 -13.34 1.25 -6.84
N ILE A 88 -12.48 0.29 -6.49
CA ILE A 88 -11.79 0.22 -5.19
C ILE A 88 -10.79 1.38 -5.09
N ILE A 89 -10.02 1.62 -6.15
CA ILE A 89 -9.04 2.72 -6.22
C ILE A 89 -9.73 4.09 -6.13
N ALA A 90 -10.87 4.28 -6.82
CA ALA A 90 -11.64 5.52 -6.75
C ALA A 90 -12.20 5.80 -5.35
N GLN A 91 -12.70 4.76 -4.66
CA GLN A 91 -13.13 4.87 -3.26
C GLN A 91 -11.96 5.25 -2.35
N TYR A 92 -10.81 4.61 -2.55
CA TYR A 92 -9.59 4.92 -1.79
C TYR A 92 -9.15 6.37 -1.99
N ASP A 93 -9.09 6.86 -3.23
CA ASP A 93 -8.66 8.23 -3.51
C ASP A 93 -9.66 9.28 -2.98
N SER A 94 -10.96 8.95 -2.95
CA SER A 94 -12.00 9.82 -2.37
C SER A 94 -11.80 10.02 -0.86
N VAL A 95 -11.63 8.93 -0.10
CA VAL A 95 -11.39 8.99 1.36
C VAL A 95 -10.05 9.68 1.64
N ARG A 96 -9.04 9.45 0.80
CA ARG A 96 -7.75 10.13 0.90
C ARG A 96 -7.86 11.64 0.61
N GLY A 97 -8.67 12.01 -0.37
CA GLY A 97 -9.00 13.41 -0.68
C GLY A 97 -9.66 14.08 0.51
N GLU A 98 -10.64 13.45 1.14
CA GLU A 98 -11.32 13.96 2.32
C GLU A 98 -10.35 14.24 3.49
N MET A 99 -9.37 13.37 3.73
CA MET A 99 -8.30 13.63 4.71
C MET A 99 -7.43 14.86 4.38
N ARG A 100 -7.22 15.14 3.08
CA ARG A 100 -6.44 16.31 2.65
C ARG A 100 -7.23 17.61 2.81
N PHE A 101 -8.55 17.57 2.54
CA PHE A 101 -9.41 18.75 2.61
C PHE A 101 -9.99 19.01 4.02
N GLY A 102 -10.22 17.97 4.82
CA GLY A 102 -10.71 18.08 6.20
C GLY A 102 -9.69 18.67 7.19
N ASN A 103 -8.40 18.69 6.82
CA ASN A 103 -7.32 19.36 7.56
C ASN A 103 -7.11 20.82 7.16
N VAL A 104 -7.84 21.33 6.15
CA VAL A 104 -7.87 22.75 5.82
C VAL A 104 -9.14 23.31 6.46
N ALA A 105 -9.08 23.64 7.76
CA ALA A 105 -10.11 24.49 8.33
C ALA A 105 -10.18 25.77 7.48
N PRO A 106 -11.36 26.23 7.04
CA PRO A 106 -11.47 27.51 6.39
C PRO A 106 -10.97 28.55 7.38
N VAL A 107 -9.86 29.22 7.07
CA VAL A 107 -9.44 30.40 7.84
C VAL A 107 -10.55 31.43 7.66
N PRO A 108 -11.30 31.80 8.71
CA PRO A 108 -12.25 32.90 8.61
C PRO A 108 -11.42 34.16 8.40
N GLY A 109 -11.33 34.65 7.17
CA GLY A 109 -10.65 35.91 6.86
C GLY A 109 -9.83 35.99 5.57
N SER A 110 -9.70 34.95 4.74
CA SER A 110 -8.92 35.06 3.49
C SER A 110 -9.70 35.57 2.27
N MET A 111 -10.95 36.00 2.44
CA MET A 111 -11.63 36.83 1.43
C MET A 111 -11.12 38.27 1.53
N GLY A 112 -10.07 38.59 0.79
CA GLY A 112 -9.72 39.99 0.52
C GLY A 112 -8.22 40.29 0.44
N ALA A 113 -7.55 39.86 -0.63
CA ALA A 113 -6.34 40.53 -1.12
C ALA A 113 -6.03 40.11 -2.57
N SER A 114 -7.00 40.25 -3.47
CA SER A 114 -6.72 40.34 -4.91
C SER A 114 -6.75 41.80 -5.33
N MET A 115 -5.71 42.56 -4.99
CA MET A 115 -5.29 43.72 -5.77
C MET A 115 -3.78 43.86 -5.65
N GLY A 116 -3.15 44.07 -6.81
CA GLY A 116 -1.74 43.82 -7.05
C GLY A 116 -0.76 44.80 -6.41
N ALA A 117 0.50 44.35 -6.35
CA ALA A 117 1.74 45.12 -6.40
C ALA A 117 2.87 44.08 -6.25
N ALA A 118 3.61 43.79 -7.32
CA ALA A 118 4.92 44.38 -7.57
C ALA A 118 6.04 43.85 -6.65
N GLY A 119 7.00 43.20 -7.31
CA GLY A 119 8.37 42.86 -6.91
C GLY A 119 8.85 43.15 -5.48
N GLY A 120 9.38 42.11 -4.84
CA GLY A 120 10.22 42.27 -3.65
C GLY A 120 10.72 40.93 -3.13
N ARG A 121 11.98 40.59 -3.42
CA ARG A 121 12.69 39.47 -2.78
C ARG A 121 12.81 39.77 -1.29
N ASN A 122 12.26 38.92 -0.43
CA ASN A 122 12.74 38.81 0.95
C ASN A 122 12.81 37.33 1.35
N ARG A 123 14.05 36.83 1.49
CA ARG A 123 14.37 35.52 2.06
C ARG A 123 14.46 35.67 3.57
N ASN A 124 13.32 35.73 4.25
CA ASN A 124 13.17 35.34 5.65
C ASN A 124 11.69 35.45 6.02
N ALA A 125 10.92 34.42 5.70
CA ALA A 125 9.65 34.18 6.35
C ALA A 125 9.65 32.71 6.71
N SER A 126 9.75 32.45 8.01
CA SER A 126 9.44 31.16 8.62
C SER A 126 8.17 30.61 8.00
N SER A 127 8.29 29.62 7.09
CA SER A 127 7.10 28.96 6.56
C SER A 127 6.55 28.05 7.65
N GLY A 128 5.67 28.65 8.45
CA GLY A 128 4.63 28.02 9.24
C GLY A 128 4.96 26.65 9.79
N SER A 129 5.46 26.64 11.03
CA SER A 129 4.97 25.66 12.00
C SER A 129 3.46 25.91 12.17
N GLY A 130 2.68 25.42 11.20
CA GLY A 130 1.25 25.29 11.32
C GLY A 130 0.97 24.06 12.15
N SER A 131 1.33 24.10 13.44
CA SER A 131 0.70 23.23 14.43
C SER A 131 -0.75 23.67 14.54
N THR A 132 -1.55 23.24 13.55
CA THR A 132 -2.99 23.13 13.74
C THR A 132 -3.15 22.34 15.02
N MET A 133 -3.65 22.98 16.09
CA MET A 133 -4.06 22.24 17.28
C MET A 133 -5.06 21.19 16.80
N GLN A 134 -4.60 19.95 16.67
CA GLN A 134 -5.47 18.84 16.33
C GLN A 134 -6.39 18.68 17.54
N THR A 135 -7.65 19.06 17.39
CA THR A 135 -8.65 18.77 18.41
C THR A 135 -8.74 17.25 18.58
N PRO A 136 -9.09 16.74 19.78
CA PRO A 136 -9.28 15.30 19.97
C PRO A 136 -10.31 14.72 18.98
N GLU A 137 -11.29 15.51 18.57
CA GLU A 137 -12.27 15.15 17.54
C GLU A 137 -11.65 15.04 16.14
N ALA A 138 -10.80 15.99 15.73
CA ALA A 138 -10.08 15.91 14.45
C ALA A 138 -9.12 14.70 14.43
N ALA A 139 -8.45 14.42 15.54
CA ALA A 139 -7.59 13.24 15.68
C ALA A 139 -8.41 11.93 15.60
N ALA A 140 -9.62 11.88 16.15
CA ALA A 140 -10.52 10.74 16.04
C ALA A 140 -10.97 10.49 14.59
N LYS A 141 -11.40 11.54 13.88
CA LYS A 141 -11.80 11.47 12.45
C LYS A 141 -10.65 11.00 11.56
N MET A 142 -9.44 11.49 11.80
CA MET A 142 -8.23 11.04 11.08
C MET A 142 -7.95 9.54 11.28
N ARG A 143 -8.13 9.04 12.51
CA ARG A 143 -7.98 7.59 12.80
C ARG A 143 -9.03 6.78 12.07
N GLU A 144 -10.29 7.21 12.10
CA GLU A 144 -11.39 6.54 11.39
C GLU A 144 -11.15 6.48 9.88
N GLN A 145 -10.77 7.60 9.26
CA GLN A 145 -10.45 7.65 7.83
C GLN A 145 -9.22 6.81 7.48
N THR A 146 -8.22 6.73 8.37
CA THR A 146 -7.06 5.84 8.19
C THR A 146 -7.47 4.36 8.23
N ILE A 147 -8.36 3.99 9.15
CA ILE A 147 -8.93 2.64 9.23
C ILE A 147 -9.72 2.33 7.96
N ALA A 148 -10.57 3.27 7.50
CA ALA A 148 -11.34 3.12 6.26
C ALA A 148 -10.43 2.89 5.04
N LEU A 149 -9.37 3.68 4.88
CA LEU A 149 -8.38 3.46 3.81
C LEU A 149 -7.74 2.08 3.89
N ARG A 150 -7.40 1.62 5.10
CA ARG A 150 -6.79 0.30 5.29
C ARG A 150 -7.75 -0.81 4.86
N VAL A 151 -9.02 -0.71 5.24
CA VAL A 151 -10.06 -1.68 4.85
C VAL A 151 -10.22 -1.72 3.32
N ILE A 152 -10.28 -0.56 2.66
CA ILE A 152 -10.38 -0.48 1.20
C ILE A 152 -9.12 -1.09 0.53
N ALA A 153 -7.93 -0.76 1.03
CA ALA A 153 -6.68 -1.31 0.50
C ALA A 153 -6.56 -2.84 0.70
N MET A 154 -7.11 -3.39 1.80
CA MET A 154 -7.15 -4.83 2.03
C MET A 154 -7.94 -5.58 0.96
N GLN A 155 -8.96 -4.96 0.34
CA GLN A 155 -9.70 -5.60 -0.76
C GLN A 155 -8.80 -5.87 -1.98
N ILE A 156 -7.81 -5.01 -2.25
CA ILE A 156 -6.81 -5.24 -3.30
C ILE A 156 -5.91 -6.42 -2.89
N ARG A 157 -5.48 -6.47 -1.63
CA ARG A 157 -4.66 -7.55 -1.08
C ARG A 157 -5.36 -8.91 -1.15
N GLU A 158 -6.64 -8.97 -0.85
CA GLU A 158 -7.44 -10.21 -0.86
C GLU A 158 -7.64 -10.77 -2.26
N ARG A 159 -7.75 -9.91 -3.28
CA ARG A 159 -7.92 -10.33 -4.67
C ARG A 159 -6.61 -10.72 -5.35
N ARG A 160 -5.50 -10.14 -4.88
CA ARG A 160 -4.18 -10.29 -5.48
C ARG A 160 -3.72 -11.74 -5.68
N PRO A 161 -3.97 -12.73 -4.78
CA PRO A 161 -3.59 -14.11 -5.03
C PRO A 161 -4.25 -14.70 -6.28
N ALA A 162 -5.52 -14.36 -6.54
CA ALA A 162 -6.23 -14.80 -7.73
C ALA A 162 -5.66 -14.13 -8.99
N ASP A 163 -5.40 -12.83 -8.94
CA ASP A 163 -4.80 -12.08 -10.05
C ASP A 163 -3.38 -12.57 -10.37
N LEU A 164 -2.60 -12.91 -9.33
CA LEU A 164 -1.28 -13.49 -9.47
C LEU A 164 -1.35 -14.89 -10.08
N ALA A 165 -2.30 -15.74 -9.66
CA ALA A 165 -2.50 -17.05 -10.25
C ALA A 165 -2.87 -16.96 -11.74
N GLU A 166 -3.78 -16.05 -12.12
CA GLU A 166 -4.10 -15.77 -13.53
C GLU A 166 -2.86 -15.36 -14.33
N ALA A 167 -2.00 -14.51 -13.75
CA ALA A 167 -0.80 -14.02 -14.42
C ALA A 167 0.30 -15.10 -14.55
N LEU A 168 0.54 -15.89 -13.50
CA LEU A 168 1.52 -16.98 -13.51
C LEU A 168 1.12 -18.12 -14.45
N ALA A 169 -0.19 -18.34 -14.66
CA ALA A 169 -0.68 -19.33 -15.62
C ALA A 169 -0.28 -19.04 -17.07
N LEU A 170 0.09 -17.80 -17.41
CA LEU A 170 0.60 -17.41 -18.73
C LEU A 170 2.09 -17.71 -18.93
N LEU A 171 2.78 -18.13 -17.87
CA LEU A 171 4.22 -18.37 -17.84
C LEU A 171 4.54 -19.86 -17.90
N THR A 172 5.70 -20.21 -18.45
CA THR A 172 6.25 -21.57 -18.34
C THR A 172 6.77 -21.84 -16.92
N PRO A 173 6.96 -23.12 -16.50
CA PRO A 173 7.50 -23.43 -15.18
C PRO A 173 8.83 -22.73 -14.88
N GLU A 174 9.71 -22.61 -15.88
CA GLU A 174 11.01 -21.95 -15.70
C GLU A 174 10.89 -20.43 -15.59
N GLN A 175 9.89 -19.84 -16.24
CA GLN A 175 9.57 -18.42 -16.08
C GLN A 175 8.93 -18.17 -14.71
N GLN A 176 8.05 -19.06 -14.23
CA GLN A 176 7.45 -18.97 -12.90
C GLN A 176 8.51 -18.99 -11.80
N LYS A 177 9.48 -19.91 -11.90
CA LYS A 177 10.60 -19.98 -10.94
C LYS A 177 11.43 -18.69 -10.88
N ARG A 178 11.64 -18.03 -12.02
CA ARG A 178 12.31 -16.71 -12.07
C ARG A 178 11.41 -15.58 -11.56
N ALA A 179 10.09 -15.71 -11.73
CA ALA A 179 9.13 -14.72 -11.27
C ALA A 179 8.97 -14.72 -9.74
N GLU A 180 9.24 -15.83 -9.05
CA GLU A 180 9.12 -15.96 -7.59
C GLU A 180 9.82 -14.85 -6.81
N GLU A 181 11.03 -14.44 -7.22
CA GLU A 181 11.77 -13.36 -6.57
C GLU A 181 11.01 -12.02 -6.69
N PHE A 182 10.49 -11.70 -7.87
CA PHE A 182 9.73 -10.48 -8.11
C PHE A 182 8.38 -10.50 -7.40
N VAL A 183 7.74 -11.67 -7.32
CA VAL A 183 6.49 -11.85 -6.58
C VAL A 183 6.71 -11.53 -5.11
N LYS A 184 7.76 -12.08 -4.49
CA LYS A 184 8.10 -11.81 -3.08
C LYS A 184 8.43 -10.33 -2.86
N GLU A 185 9.26 -9.74 -3.72
CA GLU A 185 9.58 -8.30 -3.66
C GLU A 185 8.31 -7.44 -3.70
N GLN A 186 7.36 -7.79 -4.57
CA GLN A 186 6.11 -7.07 -4.69
C GLN A 186 5.17 -7.34 -3.50
N GLU A 187 5.14 -8.55 -2.92
CA GLU A 187 4.39 -8.85 -1.69
C GLU A 187 4.90 -8.04 -0.50
N ASP A 188 6.21 -7.91 -0.35
CA ASP A 188 6.80 -7.05 0.68
C ASP A 188 6.39 -5.58 0.49
N GLU A 189 6.35 -5.09 -0.75
CA GLU A 189 5.90 -3.73 -1.05
C GLU A 189 4.39 -3.55 -0.80
N VAL A 190 3.56 -4.55 -1.13
CA VAL A 190 2.12 -4.55 -0.79
C VAL A 190 1.95 -4.46 0.72
N ASP A 191 2.63 -5.32 1.47
CA ASP A 191 2.53 -5.33 2.92
C ASP A 191 3.07 -4.02 3.51
N ARG A 192 4.10 -3.42 2.92
CA ARG A 192 4.60 -2.10 3.31
C ARG A 192 3.58 -1.00 3.06
N LEU A 193 3.02 -0.91 1.86
CA LEU A 193 2.08 0.15 1.48
C LEU A 193 0.75 0.06 2.22
N ILE A 194 0.26 -1.17 2.46
CA ILE A 194 -1.02 -1.42 3.14
C ILE A 194 -0.85 -1.39 4.67
N SER A 195 0.29 -1.85 5.21
CA SER A 195 0.55 -1.89 6.66
C SER A 195 1.25 -0.66 7.22
N ALA A 196 1.78 0.25 6.39
CA ALA A 196 2.39 1.49 6.87
C ALA A 196 1.44 2.30 7.78
N GLY A 197 0.12 2.11 7.68
CA GLY A 197 -0.89 2.67 8.59
C GLY A 197 -0.99 2.03 9.99
N GLY A 198 -0.12 1.09 10.38
CA GLY A 198 -0.34 0.30 11.60
C GLY A 198 0.89 -0.19 12.39
N ARG A 199 2.13 0.23 12.07
CA ARG A 199 3.30 -0.03 12.93
C ARG A 199 3.90 1.28 13.43
N GLY A 200 3.25 1.86 14.44
CA GLY A 200 3.97 2.56 15.50
C GLY A 200 4.48 1.52 16.49
N GLY A 201 5.71 1.67 16.95
CA GLY A 201 6.41 0.73 17.84
C GLY A 201 5.80 0.62 19.23
#